data_AF-A0A6M8HPF5-F1
#
_entry.id   AF-A0A6M8HPF5-F1
#
_cell.length_a   1.000
_cell.length_b   1.000
_cell.length_c   1.000
_cell.angle_alpha   90.00
_cell.angle_beta   90.00
_cell.angle_gamma   90.00
#
_symmetry.space_group_name_H-M   'P 1'
#
loop_
_entity.id
_entity.type
_entity.pdbx_description
1 polymer ?
#
loop_
_entity_poly.entity_id
_entity_poly.type
_entity_poly.pdbx_seq_one_letter_code
_entity_poly.pdbx_strand_id
1 'polypeptide(L)'
;MVKTLAVLQSQTMDSSQTVDLASASLASMVLVTRDSGTPAGDPVVVTLGGLLVSVQSAFTVQNGATLNLVSPISAEALSSLTIGPSGTFNLSSDLPINITAPVTFSGPNGTLGFSQLGSIVTGAVTGFSGSDTIDFRSVGAATSVTYIDGVLRVMNGATMVASQAVSGSFGAGTLKVAADGFGGFAVGDNLGAVSRRLSGSSSNYRIAASGTTTNVVKDTISGRDGTNTVQNGQAIGFTDGVSIVDPSGNSETLAHLYQAVLGRAPDLGGLKQMSNLVNTGTVPLASAGNMFINSAEFTAAHGTLTNTQFVGILAQNTGNTAATALDNGAISALDSGASRGTIAMQFAESANNVISTLGYSGDATYGEVYRLYETTLGRAPDVGGASQFITEAQSGTSLQTMASEFINSAEFKSDFGQLSNAAFVTGLYQHGLGRTPDSAGLQSWVNTLNAGTDRSVVALGISDSMESKLRTSVATHDASVFIAK
;
A
#
# COMPACT_ATOMS: atom_id res chain seq x y z
N MET A 1 -3.74 49.06 -46.07
CA MET A 1 -4.54 47.84 -46.25
C MET A 1 -3.93 46.76 -45.39
N VAL A 2 -4.67 46.34 -44.37
CA VAL A 2 -4.29 45.34 -43.36
C VAL A 2 -4.17 43.98 -44.06
N LYS A 3 -2.99 43.35 -43.97
CA LYS A 3 -2.81 41.93 -44.26
C LYS A 3 -3.54 41.16 -43.16
N THR A 4 -4.73 40.65 -43.47
CA THR A 4 -5.44 39.73 -42.58
C THR A 4 -4.62 38.44 -42.48
N LEU A 5 -4.10 38.17 -41.27
CA LEU A 5 -3.44 36.93 -40.91
C LEU A 5 -4.35 35.75 -41.25
N ALA A 6 -3.88 34.84 -42.09
CA ALA A 6 -4.53 33.55 -42.30
C ALA A 6 -4.33 32.71 -41.03
N VAL A 7 -5.44 32.39 -40.35
CA VAL A 7 -5.52 31.31 -39.37
C VAL A 7 -5.35 29.99 -40.14
N LEU A 8 -4.24 29.28 -39.96
CA LEU A 8 -4.08 27.88 -40.41
C LEU A 8 -4.83 26.98 -39.40
N GLN A 9 -6.09 26.61 -39.68
CA GLN A 9 -6.56 25.36 -40.31
C GLN A 9 -6.04 24.09 -39.61
N SER A 10 -6.94 23.37 -38.92
CA SER A 10 -6.71 22.00 -38.46
C SER A 10 -6.28 21.14 -39.63
N GLN A 11 -5.09 20.56 -39.58
CA GLN A 11 -4.61 19.66 -40.62
C GLN A 11 -4.89 18.22 -40.20
N THR A 12 -5.84 17.57 -40.87
CA THR A 12 -6.09 16.13 -40.75
C THR A 12 -5.15 15.41 -41.72
N MET A 13 -4.39 14.43 -41.22
CA MET A 13 -3.45 13.64 -42.01
C MET A 13 -4.05 12.24 -42.25
N ASP A 14 -4.07 11.79 -43.50
CA ASP A 14 -4.66 10.48 -43.92
C ASP A 14 -3.61 9.38 -44.16
N SER A 15 -2.33 9.76 -44.14
CA SER A 15 -1.18 8.93 -44.50
C SER A 15 0.08 9.36 -43.73
N SER A 16 1.10 8.49 -43.68
CA SER A 16 2.39 8.83 -43.08
C SER A 16 3.08 9.93 -43.88
N GLN A 17 3.44 11.04 -43.23
CA GLN A 17 4.08 12.19 -43.88
C GLN A 17 5.02 12.92 -42.92
N THR A 18 6.01 13.63 -43.47
CA THR A 18 6.80 14.62 -42.73
C THR A 18 6.16 15.98 -42.95
N VAL A 19 5.84 16.70 -41.87
CA VAL A 19 5.19 18.01 -41.93
C VAL A 19 6.15 19.06 -41.38
N ASP A 20 6.45 20.08 -42.17
CA ASP A 20 7.18 21.26 -41.71
C ASP A 20 6.18 22.30 -41.16
N LEU A 21 6.31 22.60 -39.88
CA LEU A 21 5.46 23.56 -39.17
C LEU A 21 6.15 24.93 -38.97
N ALA A 22 7.27 25.22 -39.65
CA ALA A 22 8.00 26.48 -39.52
C ALA A 22 7.17 27.75 -39.86
N SER A 23 5.99 27.59 -40.49
CA SER A 23 5.05 28.66 -40.82
C SER A 23 3.81 28.75 -39.91
N ALA A 24 3.70 27.90 -38.88
CA ALA A 24 2.56 27.88 -37.96
C ALA A 24 2.59 29.08 -36.99
N SER A 25 1.40 29.57 -36.60
CA SER A 25 1.23 30.74 -35.73
C SER A 25 1.18 30.38 -34.23
N LEU A 26 1.31 31.38 -33.35
CA LEU A 26 1.41 31.30 -31.88
C LEU A 26 0.24 30.60 -31.14
N ALA A 27 -0.78 30.07 -31.83
CA ALA A 27 -1.99 29.47 -31.24
C ALA A 27 -2.52 28.25 -32.03
N SER A 28 -1.66 27.56 -32.77
CA SER A 28 -2.07 26.46 -33.63
C SER A 28 -2.37 25.17 -32.83
N MET A 29 -3.47 24.50 -33.18
CA MET A 29 -3.80 23.15 -32.69
C MET A 29 -3.41 22.13 -33.76
N VAL A 30 -2.61 21.14 -33.37
CA VAL A 30 -2.18 20.03 -34.23
C VAL A 30 -2.94 18.77 -33.83
N LEU A 31 -3.77 18.26 -34.74
CA LEU A 31 -4.51 17.01 -34.54
C LEU A 31 -3.92 15.92 -35.43
N VAL A 32 -3.41 14.86 -34.80
CA VAL A 32 -2.91 13.66 -35.47
C VAL A 32 -3.92 12.53 -35.21
N THR A 33 -4.64 12.13 -36.26
CA THR A 33 -5.63 11.05 -36.19
C THR A 33 -5.42 10.09 -37.34
N ARG A 34 -5.67 8.80 -37.11
CA ARG A 34 -5.71 7.79 -38.16
C ARG A 34 -7.07 7.87 -38.87
N ASP A 35 -7.07 7.83 -40.20
CA ASP A 35 -8.30 7.72 -40.97
C ASP A 35 -8.82 6.26 -40.98
N SER A 36 -10.14 6.12 -40.99
CA SER A 36 -10.87 4.87 -41.17
C SER A 36 -10.58 4.16 -42.50
N GLY A 37 -10.08 4.88 -43.51
CA GLY A 37 -9.68 4.33 -44.82
C GLY A 37 -8.28 3.71 -44.87
N THR A 38 -7.43 3.90 -43.86
CA THR A 38 -6.05 3.38 -43.83
C THR A 38 -6.05 1.86 -43.51
N PRO A 39 -5.40 0.99 -44.32
CA PRO A 39 -5.35 -0.46 -44.10
C PRO A 39 -4.88 -0.82 -42.67
N ALA A 40 -5.60 -1.74 -42.01
CA ALA A 40 -5.27 -2.19 -40.66
C ALA A 40 -3.78 -2.62 -40.59
N GLY A 41 -3.01 -1.98 -39.70
CA GLY A 41 -1.58 -2.26 -39.52
C GLY A 41 -0.63 -1.15 -39.99
N ASP A 42 -1.02 -0.28 -40.93
CA ASP A 42 -0.15 0.84 -41.36
C ASP A 42 -0.29 2.05 -40.43
N PRO A 43 0.73 2.42 -39.64
CA PRO A 43 0.62 3.56 -38.73
C PRO A 43 0.54 4.88 -39.52
N VAL A 44 -0.29 5.82 -39.06
CA VAL A 44 -0.17 7.23 -39.47
C VAL A 44 0.92 7.84 -38.61
N VAL A 45 2.12 7.97 -39.17
CA VAL A 45 3.29 8.51 -38.47
C VAL A 45 3.56 9.93 -38.98
N VAL A 46 3.55 10.89 -38.06
CA VAL A 46 4.01 12.25 -38.32
C VAL A 46 5.34 12.45 -37.59
N THR A 47 6.34 12.95 -38.29
CA THR A 47 7.63 13.31 -37.69
C THR A 47 7.85 14.81 -37.84
N LEU A 48 8.06 15.50 -36.72
CA LEU A 48 8.36 16.93 -36.68
C LEU A 48 9.82 17.14 -36.28
N GLY A 49 10.63 17.79 -37.11
CA GLY A 49 12.04 18.09 -36.84
C GLY A 49 12.42 19.53 -37.16
N GLY A 50 13.31 20.14 -36.36
CA GLY A 50 13.91 21.45 -36.64
C GLY A 50 13.12 22.69 -36.21
N LEU A 51 12.21 22.58 -35.23
CA LEU A 51 11.27 23.66 -34.90
C LEU A 51 11.76 24.55 -33.75
N LEU A 52 12.00 25.85 -34.02
CA LEU A 52 11.85 26.90 -33.02
C LEU A 52 10.34 27.11 -32.83
N VAL A 53 9.71 26.30 -31.98
CA VAL A 53 8.31 26.53 -31.60
C VAL A 53 8.31 27.78 -30.74
N SER A 54 8.13 28.94 -31.35
CA SER A 54 7.82 30.11 -30.55
C SER A 54 6.32 30.05 -30.26
N VAL A 55 5.98 29.73 -29.00
CA VAL A 55 4.74 30.09 -28.28
C VAL A 55 3.45 29.25 -28.55
N GLN A 56 2.96 28.58 -27.49
CA GLN A 56 1.58 28.09 -27.21
C GLN A 56 0.86 27.12 -28.17
N SER A 57 1.53 26.07 -28.67
CA SER A 57 0.85 25.03 -29.47
C SER A 57 0.24 23.89 -28.62
N ALA A 58 -0.94 23.39 -29.02
CA ALA A 58 -1.60 22.23 -28.41
C ALA A 58 -1.61 21.03 -29.37
N PHE A 59 -1.29 19.85 -28.87
CA PHE A 59 -1.21 18.62 -29.66
C PHE A 59 -2.24 17.59 -29.18
N THR A 60 -2.93 16.94 -30.13
CA THR A 60 -3.79 15.79 -29.85
C THR A 60 -3.42 14.65 -30.78
N VAL A 61 -3.15 13.46 -30.22
CA VAL A 61 -2.87 12.24 -30.99
C VAL A 61 -3.86 11.16 -30.61
N GLN A 62 -4.56 10.55 -31.56
CA GLN A 62 -5.65 9.60 -31.28
C GLN A 62 -5.88 8.58 -32.39
N ASN A 63 -6.77 7.61 -32.12
CA ASN A 63 -7.24 6.58 -33.04
C ASN A 63 -6.14 5.69 -33.63
N GLY A 64 -5.07 5.39 -32.88
CA GLY A 64 -3.98 4.55 -33.38
C GLY A 64 -2.91 5.32 -34.17
N ALA A 65 -2.97 6.65 -34.22
CA ALA A 65 -1.95 7.46 -34.87
C ALA A 65 -0.69 7.62 -34.00
N THR A 66 0.45 7.92 -34.64
CA THR A 66 1.74 8.13 -33.99
C THR A 66 2.30 9.52 -34.34
N LEU A 67 2.71 10.29 -33.34
CA LEU A 67 3.45 11.54 -33.51
C LEU A 67 4.84 11.40 -32.92
N ASN A 68 5.88 11.52 -33.75
CA ASN A 68 7.28 11.59 -33.33
C ASN A 68 7.74 13.04 -33.30
N LEU A 69 8.22 13.50 -32.15
CA LEU A 69 8.94 14.75 -32.01
C LEU A 69 10.45 14.50 -32.03
N VAL A 70 11.16 15.11 -32.98
CA VAL A 70 12.61 15.10 -33.10
C VAL A 70 13.20 16.51 -32.97
N SER A 71 14.35 16.62 -32.30
CA SER A 71 15.06 17.85 -31.84
C SER A 71 15.12 19.05 -32.81
N PRO A 72 15.37 20.32 -32.35
CA PRO A 72 15.38 20.83 -30.98
C PRO A 72 14.15 21.72 -30.71
N ILE A 73 13.09 21.14 -30.16
CA ILE A 73 11.96 21.90 -29.64
C ILE A 73 12.29 22.25 -28.19
N SER A 74 12.50 23.53 -27.87
CA SER A 74 12.40 23.98 -26.48
C SER A 74 10.94 23.80 -26.05
N ALA A 75 10.67 22.72 -25.32
CA ALA A 75 9.32 22.34 -24.90
C ALA A 75 8.68 23.27 -23.85
N GLU A 76 9.33 24.40 -23.54
CA GLU A 76 8.74 25.60 -22.92
C GLU A 76 7.62 26.24 -23.77
N ALA A 77 7.44 25.81 -25.02
CA ALA A 77 6.48 26.37 -25.97
C ALA A 77 5.15 25.60 -26.12
N LEU A 78 4.99 24.45 -25.44
CA LEU A 78 3.75 23.66 -25.50
C LEU A 78 2.74 24.13 -24.45
N SER A 79 1.47 24.23 -24.81
CA SER A 79 0.40 24.60 -23.86
C SER A 79 -0.34 23.38 -23.31
N SER A 80 -0.53 22.34 -24.14
CA SER A 80 -1.07 21.03 -23.70
C SER A 80 -0.71 19.91 -24.68
N LEU A 81 -0.69 18.69 -24.16
CA LEU A 81 -0.58 17.45 -24.94
C LEU A 81 -1.73 16.52 -24.56
N THR A 82 -2.48 16.04 -25.54
CA THR A 82 -3.56 15.07 -25.34
C THR A 82 -3.28 13.78 -26.11
N ILE A 83 -3.31 12.65 -25.40
CA ILE A 83 -3.19 11.31 -25.96
C ILE A 83 -4.58 10.66 -25.86
N GLY A 84 -5.28 10.61 -26.99
CA GLY A 84 -6.59 9.97 -27.10
C GLY A 84 -6.49 8.45 -27.27
N PRO A 85 -7.63 7.77 -27.47
CA PRO A 85 -7.69 6.31 -27.58
C PRO A 85 -6.67 5.76 -28.59
N SER A 86 -5.83 4.83 -28.16
CA SER A 86 -4.77 4.20 -28.96
C SER A 86 -3.75 5.17 -29.59
N GLY A 87 -3.74 6.45 -29.20
CA GLY A 87 -2.77 7.42 -29.71
C GLY A 87 -1.37 7.16 -29.17
N THR A 88 -0.34 7.37 -29.98
CA THR A 88 1.07 7.22 -29.59
C THR A 88 1.81 8.54 -29.76
N PHE A 89 2.37 9.07 -28.68
CA PHE A 89 3.21 10.26 -28.71
C PHE A 89 4.64 9.90 -28.32
N ASN A 90 5.57 10.14 -29.21
CA ASN A 90 6.95 9.68 -29.14
C ASN A 90 7.90 10.86 -29.08
N LEU A 91 8.70 10.89 -28.02
CA LEU A 91 9.78 11.84 -27.84
C LEU A 91 11.08 11.17 -28.26
N SER A 92 11.76 11.77 -29.23
CA SER A 92 13.02 11.25 -29.76
C SER A 92 14.05 12.34 -29.94
N SER A 93 15.11 12.37 -29.12
CA SER A 93 16.14 13.40 -29.25
C SER A 93 17.47 12.92 -28.69
N ASP A 94 18.55 13.35 -29.34
CA ASP A 94 19.93 13.21 -28.83
C ASP A 94 20.26 14.21 -27.70
N LEU A 95 19.32 15.12 -27.40
CA LEU A 95 19.40 16.16 -26.35
C LEU A 95 18.18 16.12 -25.41
N PRO A 96 18.30 16.60 -24.15
CA PRO A 96 17.18 16.71 -23.22
C PRO A 96 15.99 17.53 -23.77
N ILE A 97 14.78 16.95 -23.76
CA ILE A 97 13.51 17.66 -24.02
C ILE A 97 12.78 17.86 -22.69
N ASN A 98 12.50 19.11 -22.29
CA ASN A 98 11.76 19.44 -21.06
C ASN A 98 10.30 19.82 -21.34
N ILE A 99 9.34 18.91 -21.16
CA ILE A 99 7.91 19.22 -21.28
C ILE A 99 7.37 19.71 -19.93
N THR A 100 7.05 20.99 -19.85
CA THR A 100 6.37 21.60 -18.69
C THR A 100 4.84 21.65 -18.86
N ALA A 101 4.36 21.45 -20.08
CA ALA A 101 2.93 21.43 -20.41
C ALA A 101 2.21 20.20 -19.80
N PRO A 102 0.94 20.34 -19.36
CA PRO A 102 0.14 19.19 -18.94
C PRO A 102 -0.01 18.15 -20.06
N VAL A 103 0.10 16.88 -19.69
CA VAL A 103 -0.16 15.72 -20.56
C VAL A 103 -1.43 15.02 -20.09
N THR A 104 -2.40 14.85 -20.98
CA THR A 104 -3.70 14.27 -20.65
C THR A 104 -3.97 13.04 -21.51
N PHE A 105 -4.21 11.90 -20.88
CA PHE A 105 -4.77 10.74 -21.54
C PHE A 105 -6.29 10.86 -21.52
N SER A 106 -6.94 10.83 -22.69
CA SER A 106 -8.38 11.04 -22.83
C SER A 106 -9.15 9.79 -23.28
N GLY A 107 -8.48 8.63 -23.31
CA GLY A 107 -9.06 7.35 -23.72
C GLY A 107 -8.09 6.19 -23.58
N PRO A 108 -8.52 4.94 -23.83
CA PRO A 108 -7.74 3.74 -23.53
C PRO A 108 -6.63 3.45 -24.54
N ASN A 109 -5.62 2.68 -24.12
CA ASN A 109 -4.49 2.19 -24.91
C ASN A 109 -3.57 3.30 -25.48
N GLY A 110 -3.55 4.48 -24.88
CA GLY A 110 -2.61 5.55 -25.24
C GLY A 110 -1.17 5.19 -24.89
N THR A 111 -0.20 5.72 -25.63
CA THR A 111 1.23 5.50 -25.41
C THR A 111 2.01 6.81 -25.38
N LEU A 112 2.83 7.01 -24.34
CA LEU A 112 3.84 8.08 -24.25
C LEU A 112 5.24 7.45 -24.31
N GLY A 113 5.97 7.62 -25.40
CA GLY A 113 7.26 6.97 -25.66
C GLY A 113 8.47 7.90 -25.60
N PHE A 114 9.63 7.34 -25.24
CA PHE A 114 10.93 8.01 -25.12
C PHE A 114 11.99 7.21 -25.89
N SER A 115 12.78 7.82 -26.79
CA SER A 115 13.79 7.07 -27.58
C SER A 115 15.23 7.15 -27.09
N GLN A 116 15.56 8.08 -26.19
CA GLN A 116 16.88 8.22 -25.58
C GLN A 116 16.78 8.83 -24.18
N LEU A 117 17.82 8.59 -23.37
CA LEU A 117 17.95 9.04 -21.98
C LEU A 117 18.18 10.56 -21.92
N GLY A 118 17.38 11.27 -21.13
CA GLY A 118 17.58 12.70 -20.84
C GLY A 118 16.39 13.61 -21.13
N SER A 119 15.31 13.12 -21.73
CA SER A 119 14.04 13.87 -21.75
C SER A 119 13.48 14.01 -20.32
N ILE A 120 12.67 15.02 -20.05
CA ILE A 120 12.07 15.34 -18.74
C ILE A 120 10.63 15.79 -19.01
N VAL A 121 9.64 15.13 -18.40
CA VAL A 121 8.25 15.60 -18.38
C VAL A 121 7.96 16.08 -16.96
N THR A 122 8.01 17.40 -16.75
CA THR A 122 7.70 18.02 -15.45
C THR A 122 6.24 18.46 -15.34
N GLY A 123 5.54 18.62 -16.47
CA GLY A 123 4.11 18.90 -16.49
C GLY A 123 3.28 17.73 -15.97
N ALA A 124 2.12 18.04 -15.38
CA ALA A 124 1.24 17.03 -14.79
C ALA A 124 0.69 16.06 -15.85
N VAL A 125 0.86 14.76 -15.61
CA VAL A 125 0.21 13.67 -16.35
C VAL A 125 -1.14 13.35 -15.68
N THR A 126 -2.22 13.39 -16.45
CA THR A 126 -3.60 13.15 -15.95
C THR A 126 -4.37 12.21 -16.87
N GLY A 127 -5.42 11.57 -16.36
CA GLY A 127 -6.32 10.69 -17.15
C GLY A 127 -5.72 9.33 -17.53
N PHE A 128 -4.51 9.02 -17.06
CA PHE A 128 -3.82 7.75 -17.33
C PHE A 128 -4.58 6.57 -16.70
N SER A 129 -4.73 5.49 -17.45
CA SER A 129 -5.47 4.27 -17.09
C SER A 129 -4.59 3.01 -17.22
N GLY A 130 -5.01 1.87 -16.65
CA GLY A 130 -4.27 0.60 -16.77
C GLY A 130 -4.14 0.02 -18.18
N SER A 131 -4.84 0.60 -19.16
CA SER A 131 -4.68 0.24 -20.57
C SER A 131 -3.54 0.99 -21.26
N ASP A 132 -3.09 2.11 -20.68
CA ASP A 132 -2.10 3.01 -21.26
C ASP A 132 -0.66 2.57 -20.97
N THR A 133 0.30 3.11 -21.73
CA THR A 133 1.71 2.69 -21.71
C THR A 133 2.66 3.89 -21.66
N ILE A 134 3.72 3.82 -20.85
CA ILE A 134 4.90 4.69 -20.96
C ILE A 134 6.04 3.87 -21.55
N ASP A 135 6.45 4.15 -22.76
CA ASP A 135 7.40 3.31 -23.52
C ASP A 135 8.84 3.85 -23.45
N PHE A 136 9.80 3.02 -23.06
CA PHE A 136 11.22 3.32 -23.09
C PHE A 136 11.88 2.57 -24.24
N ARG A 137 11.98 3.24 -25.39
CA ARG A 137 12.51 2.67 -26.62
C ARG A 137 14.03 2.63 -26.57
N SER A 138 14.63 1.63 -27.23
CA SER A 138 16.09 1.47 -27.39
C SER A 138 16.88 1.14 -26.11
N VAL A 139 16.24 0.60 -25.06
CA VAL A 139 16.94 0.12 -23.85
C VAL A 139 17.21 -1.38 -23.98
N GLY A 140 18.48 -1.76 -24.14
CA GLY A 140 18.88 -3.10 -24.61
C GLY A 140 18.79 -4.28 -23.62
N ALA A 141 18.27 -4.07 -22.41
CA ALA A 141 17.90 -5.12 -21.46
C ALA A 141 17.28 -4.46 -20.22
N ALA A 142 15.99 -4.62 -20.01
CA ALA A 142 15.30 -4.23 -18.78
C ALA A 142 14.83 -5.49 -18.05
N THR A 143 14.86 -5.47 -16.73
CA THR A 143 14.35 -6.53 -15.85
C THR A 143 13.24 -6.02 -14.93
N SER A 144 13.20 -4.72 -14.66
CA SER A 144 12.15 -4.10 -13.83
C SER A 144 12.09 -2.59 -14.04
N VAL A 145 10.98 -1.98 -13.60
CA VAL A 145 10.83 -0.52 -13.53
C VAL A 145 10.39 -0.13 -12.13
N THR A 146 10.94 0.97 -11.62
CA THR A 146 10.55 1.59 -10.36
C THR A 146 10.13 3.05 -10.59
N TYR A 147 9.27 3.59 -9.73
CA TYR A 147 8.93 5.01 -9.71
C TYR A 147 9.16 5.55 -8.30
N ILE A 148 10.01 6.57 -8.19
CA ILE A 148 10.44 7.15 -6.93
C ILE A 148 10.62 8.66 -7.14
N ASP A 149 10.05 9.48 -6.26
CA ASP A 149 10.19 10.94 -6.26
C ASP A 149 9.90 11.61 -7.61
N GLY A 150 8.86 11.13 -8.32
CA GLY A 150 8.52 11.66 -9.64
C GLY A 150 9.45 11.19 -10.76
N VAL A 151 10.22 10.12 -10.56
CA VAL A 151 11.16 9.57 -11.55
C VAL A 151 10.91 8.09 -11.78
N LEU A 152 10.56 7.73 -13.01
CA LEU A 152 10.59 6.37 -13.51
C LEU A 152 12.04 5.94 -13.72
N ARG A 153 12.41 4.75 -13.27
CA ARG A 153 13.75 4.17 -13.41
C ARG A 153 13.63 2.76 -13.93
N VAL A 154 14.23 2.49 -15.09
CA VAL A 154 14.31 1.17 -15.70
C VAL A 154 15.62 0.53 -15.26
N MET A 155 15.55 -0.71 -14.79
CA MET A 155 16.65 -1.45 -14.19
C MET A 155 16.98 -2.69 -15.02
N ASN A 156 18.25 -3.09 -15.03
CA ASN A 156 18.74 -4.40 -15.45
C ASN A 156 19.48 -5.04 -14.27
N GLY A 157 18.82 -5.97 -13.58
CA GLY A 157 19.23 -6.41 -12.25
C GLY A 157 19.29 -5.20 -11.30
N ALA A 158 20.49 -4.92 -10.77
CA ALA A 158 20.75 -3.78 -9.89
C ALA A 158 21.16 -2.50 -10.63
N THR A 159 21.40 -2.56 -11.94
CA THR A 159 21.91 -1.42 -12.71
C THR A 159 20.76 -0.61 -13.28
N MET A 160 20.71 0.70 -13.04
CA MET A 160 19.76 1.57 -13.73
C MET A 160 20.21 1.77 -15.17
N VAL A 161 19.36 1.38 -16.12
CA VAL A 161 19.61 1.46 -17.57
C VAL A 161 18.82 2.59 -18.24
N ALA A 162 17.76 3.09 -17.59
CA ALA A 162 17.08 4.31 -18.01
C ALA A 162 16.42 5.04 -16.83
N SER A 163 16.21 6.35 -16.98
CA SER A 163 15.36 7.11 -16.04
C SER A 163 14.64 8.26 -16.73
N GLN A 164 13.42 8.55 -16.28
CA GLN A 164 12.57 9.62 -16.82
C GLN A 164 11.78 10.27 -15.68
N ALA A 165 11.99 11.57 -15.47
CA ALA A 165 11.12 12.32 -14.57
C ALA A 165 9.74 12.48 -15.22
N VAL A 166 8.70 12.10 -14.46
CA VAL A 166 7.28 12.22 -14.82
C VAL A 166 6.52 12.58 -13.54
N SER A 167 5.72 13.64 -13.56
CA SER A 167 4.86 14.02 -12.43
C SER A 167 3.38 13.86 -12.83
N GLY A 168 2.50 13.38 -11.95
CA GLY A 168 1.09 13.20 -12.32
C GLY A 168 0.27 12.32 -11.38
N SER A 169 -1.04 12.26 -11.67
CA SER A 169 -1.98 11.34 -11.05
C SER A 169 -2.27 10.20 -12.03
N PHE A 170 -1.74 9.02 -11.72
CA PHE A 170 -1.94 7.82 -12.53
C PHE A 170 -3.13 7.05 -11.96
N GLY A 171 -4.15 6.76 -12.78
CA GLY A 171 -5.33 6.02 -12.36
C GLY A 171 -5.00 4.59 -11.92
N ALA A 172 -5.99 3.90 -11.34
CA ALA A 172 -5.85 2.50 -10.96
C ALA A 172 -5.53 1.65 -12.21
N GLY A 173 -4.41 0.94 -12.17
CA GLY A 173 -3.94 0.14 -13.29
C GLY A 173 -2.42 0.03 -13.35
N THR A 174 -1.95 -0.96 -14.10
CA THR A 174 -0.53 -1.24 -14.27
C THR A 174 0.08 -0.18 -15.18
N LEU A 175 1.10 0.55 -14.73
CA LEU A 175 1.96 1.24 -15.68
C LEU A 175 2.70 0.18 -16.48
N LYS A 176 2.44 0.16 -17.78
CA LYS A 176 3.19 -0.68 -18.71
C LYS A 176 4.41 0.10 -19.16
N VAL A 177 5.59 -0.44 -18.92
CA VAL A 177 6.81 0.03 -19.57
C VAL A 177 7.26 -0.95 -20.63
N ALA A 178 6.96 -0.63 -21.89
CA ALA A 178 7.52 -1.37 -23.02
C ALA A 178 9.05 -1.13 -23.05
N ALA A 179 9.80 -2.22 -22.97
CA ALA A 179 11.14 -2.29 -23.51
C ALA A 179 10.99 -2.98 -24.87
N ASP A 180 11.66 -2.44 -25.88
CA ASP A 180 12.09 -3.12 -27.12
C ASP A 180 11.10 -4.07 -27.87
N GLY A 181 9.79 -3.93 -27.68
CA GLY A 181 8.77 -4.60 -28.49
C GLY A 181 8.24 -5.93 -27.95
N PHE A 182 8.47 -6.30 -26.68
CA PHE A 182 8.04 -7.59 -26.12
C PHE A 182 6.99 -7.53 -24.99
N GLY A 183 6.12 -6.51 -25.01
CA GLY A 183 5.06 -6.37 -24.01
C GLY A 183 5.60 -5.85 -22.68
N GLY A 184 5.12 -4.69 -22.27
CA GLY A 184 5.76 -3.93 -21.20
C GLY A 184 5.87 -4.67 -19.86
N PHE A 185 6.88 -4.29 -19.08
CA PHE A 185 6.95 -4.65 -17.67
C PHE A 185 5.74 -4.07 -16.96
N ALA A 186 4.96 -4.94 -16.34
CA ALA A 186 3.95 -4.56 -15.39
C ALA A 186 4.64 -3.91 -14.19
N VAL A 187 4.53 -2.58 -14.04
CA VAL A 187 4.65 -2.00 -12.70
C VAL A 187 3.38 -2.41 -11.96
N GLY A 188 3.41 -3.60 -11.36
CA GLY A 188 2.38 -4.03 -10.43
C GLY A 188 2.17 -2.97 -9.36
N ASP A 189 0.97 -2.41 -9.31
CA ASP A 189 0.28 -1.64 -8.26
C ASP A 189 1.04 -0.54 -7.49
N ASN A 190 2.22 -0.10 -7.94
CA ASN A 190 3.11 0.71 -7.11
C ASN A 190 3.28 2.18 -7.52
N LEU A 191 2.30 2.77 -8.21
CA LEU A 191 2.35 4.19 -8.60
C LEU A 191 1.53 5.15 -7.73
N GLY A 192 0.89 4.63 -6.70
CA GLY A 192 0.32 5.43 -5.61
C GLY A 192 0.42 4.75 -4.25
N ALA A 193 1.15 3.64 -4.13
CA ALA A 193 0.96 2.70 -3.03
C ALA A 193 2.03 2.73 -1.94
N VAL A 194 3.15 3.42 -2.08
CA VAL A 194 4.16 3.45 -1.01
C VAL A 194 4.47 4.90 -0.68
N SER A 195 3.98 5.37 0.46
CA SER A 195 4.27 6.72 0.95
C SER A 195 5.73 6.87 1.36
N ARG A 196 6.42 5.75 1.63
CA ARG A 196 7.82 5.74 2.02
C ARG A 196 8.51 4.41 1.71
N ARG A 197 9.57 4.42 0.89
CA ARG A 197 10.47 3.27 0.72
C ARG A 197 11.64 3.36 1.68
N LEU A 198 11.96 2.24 2.31
CA LEU A 198 13.10 2.06 3.21
C LEU A 198 14.11 1.10 2.57
N SER A 199 15.37 1.23 2.98
CA SER A 199 16.51 0.65 2.27
C SER A 199 16.77 -0.84 2.58
N GLY A 200 15.99 -1.46 3.46
CA GLY A 200 16.20 -2.84 3.94
C GLY A 200 14.94 -3.71 3.98
N SER A 201 15.11 -4.95 4.45
CA SER A 201 14.01 -5.88 4.73
C SER A 201 13.18 -5.42 5.93
N SER A 202 11.90 -5.78 5.96
CA SER A 202 10.95 -5.45 7.03
C SER A 202 11.46 -5.83 8.41
N SER A 203 12.16 -6.97 8.51
CA SER A 203 12.81 -7.47 9.73
C SER A 203 13.86 -6.54 10.36
N ASN A 204 14.40 -5.57 9.60
CA ASN A 204 15.34 -4.59 10.12
C ASN A 204 14.65 -3.37 10.75
N TYR A 205 13.33 -3.28 10.70
CA TYR A 205 12.58 -2.11 11.17
C TYR A 205 11.60 -2.51 12.26
N ARG A 206 11.35 -1.55 13.16
CA ARG A 206 10.31 -1.63 14.19
C ARG A 206 9.24 -0.61 13.87
N ILE A 207 7.99 -1.06 13.80
CA ILE A 207 6.83 -0.23 13.45
C ILE A 207 5.89 -0.22 14.64
N ALA A 208 5.49 0.95 15.11
CA ALA A 208 4.54 1.06 16.21
C ALA A 208 3.66 2.30 16.07
N ALA A 209 2.40 2.18 16.49
CA ALA A 209 1.47 3.30 16.55
C ALA A 209 1.90 4.36 17.57
N SER A 210 1.93 5.61 17.10
CA SER A 210 2.20 6.81 17.90
C SER A 210 0.96 7.69 17.93
N GLY A 211 0.12 7.47 18.93
CA GLY A 211 -1.19 8.10 19.01
C GLY A 211 -2.14 7.57 17.95
N THR A 212 -3.08 8.41 17.50
CA THR A 212 -4.20 7.98 16.66
C THR A 212 -4.02 8.25 15.17
N THR A 213 -2.92 8.90 14.75
CA THR A 213 -2.76 9.38 13.36
C THR A 213 -1.41 9.06 12.73
N THR A 214 -0.43 8.65 13.52
CA THR A 214 0.94 8.45 13.06
C THR A 214 1.54 7.16 13.59
N ASN A 215 2.49 6.62 12.85
CA ASN A 215 3.27 5.45 13.20
C ASN A 215 4.75 5.80 13.15
N VAL A 216 5.51 5.29 14.10
CA VAL A 216 6.96 5.40 14.15
C VAL A 216 7.55 4.18 13.47
N VAL A 217 8.48 4.41 12.56
CA VAL A 217 9.26 3.38 11.88
C VAL A 217 10.72 3.59 12.22
N LYS A 218 11.28 2.69 13.03
CA LYS A 218 12.65 2.79 13.53
C LYS A 218 13.52 1.75 12.85
N ASP A 219 14.55 2.21 12.14
CA ASP A 219 15.61 1.34 11.63
C ASP A 219 16.46 0.83 12.79
N THR A 220 16.71 -0.48 12.81
CA THR A 220 17.58 -1.12 13.79
C THR A 220 19.06 -1.09 13.37
N ILE A 221 19.34 -0.74 12.11
CA ILE A 221 20.69 -0.58 11.57
C ILE A 221 21.12 0.89 11.67
N SER A 222 22.19 1.14 12.43
CA SER A 222 22.73 2.49 12.63
C SER A 222 23.20 3.11 11.31
N GLY A 223 22.80 4.35 11.05
CA GLY A 223 23.30 5.16 9.92
C GLY A 223 22.64 4.91 8.56
N ARG A 224 21.61 4.06 8.47
CA ARG A 224 20.89 3.79 7.21
C ARG A 224 19.66 4.68 7.03
N ASP A 225 18.50 4.34 7.62
CA ASP A 225 17.27 5.12 7.43
C ASP A 225 16.80 5.89 8.68
N GLY A 226 17.38 5.60 9.85
CA GLY A 226 17.05 6.28 11.11
C GLY A 226 15.62 6.05 11.60
N THR A 227 15.06 7.05 12.29
CA THR A 227 13.69 7.02 12.82
C THR A 227 12.78 7.91 11.99
N ASN A 228 11.63 7.37 11.65
CA ASN A 228 10.73 7.92 10.65
C ASN A 228 9.28 7.92 11.14
N THR A 229 8.47 8.81 10.58
CA THR A 229 7.03 8.88 10.88
C THR A 229 6.23 8.69 9.59
N VAL A 230 5.15 7.92 9.68
CA VAL A 230 4.24 7.59 8.56
C VAL A 230 2.80 7.80 9.04
N GLN A 231 1.93 8.36 8.20
CA GLN A 231 0.52 8.55 8.57
C GLN A 231 -0.27 7.24 8.43
N ASN A 232 -1.37 7.12 9.16
CA ASN A 232 -2.25 5.96 9.05
C ASN A 232 -2.84 5.81 7.65
N GLY A 233 -3.10 4.56 7.24
CA GLY A 233 -3.58 4.20 5.91
C GLY A 233 -2.50 4.26 4.82
N GLN A 234 -1.29 4.70 5.15
CA GLN A 234 -0.16 4.73 4.23
C GLN A 234 0.59 3.40 4.23
N ALA A 235 1.27 3.09 3.12
CA ALA A 235 2.13 1.92 3.05
C ALA A 235 3.62 2.28 3.06
N ILE A 236 4.40 1.39 3.65
CA ILE A 236 5.84 1.42 3.79
C ILE A 236 6.42 0.32 2.93
N GLY A 237 7.32 0.67 2.01
CA GLY A 237 8.01 -0.29 1.16
C GLY A 237 9.32 -0.73 1.79
N PHE A 238 9.56 -2.02 1.79
CA PHE A 238 10.80 -2.68 2.16
C PHE A 238 11.39 -3.41 0.96
N THR A 239 12.61 -3.94 1.10
CA THR A 239 13.23 -4.75 0.02
C THR A 239 12.54 -6.10 -0.20
N ASP A 240 11.80 -6.60 0.81
CA ASP A 240 11.15 -7.90 0.88
C ASP A 240 9.60 -7.85 0.85
N GLY A 241 9.01 -6.66 0.79
CA GLY A 241 7.55 -6.51 0.77
C GLY A 241 7.08 -5.09 1.07
N VAL A 242 5.79 -4.96 1.37
CA VAL A 242 5.13 -3.70 1.71
C VAL A 242 4.30 -3.89 2.97
N SER A 243 4.38 -2.97 3.92
CA SER A 243 3.48 -2.95 5.09
C SER A 243 2.48 -1.80 4.95
N ILE A 244 1.19 -2.08 5.15
CA ILE A 244 0.16 -1.06 5.34
C ILE A 244 0.04 -0.82 6.83
N VAL A 245 0.05 0.44 7.26
CA VAL A 245 -0.06 0.78 8.68
C VAL A 245 -1.39 1.45 8.96
N ASP A 246 -2.20 0.86 9.83
CA ASP A 246 -3.57 1.30 10.10
C ASP A 246 -3.97 1.00 11.56
N PRO A 247 -3.61 1.87 12.52
CA PRO A 247 -3.92 1.66 13.93
C PRO A 247 -5.41 1.77 14.27
N SER A 248 -6.30 1.99 13.29
CA SER A 248 -7.73 1.79 13.52
C SER A 248 -8.08 0.31 13.76
N GLY A 249 -7.19 -0.61 13.38
CA GLY A 249 -7.44 -2.05 13.39
C GLY A 249 -8.24 -2.53 12.18
N ASN A 250 -8.74 -1.62 11.34
CA ASN A 250 -9.61 -2.00 10.23
C ASN A 250 -8.85 -2.79 9.16
N SER A 251 -7.60 -2.44 8.85
CA SER A 251 -6.82 -3.20 7.86
C SER A 251 -6.47 -4.60 8.36
N GLU A 252 -6.21 -4.75 9.65
CA GLU A 252 -5.94 -6.01 10.33
C GLU A 252 -7.19 -6.90 10.32
N THR A 253 -8.35 -6.37 10.74
CA THR A 253 -9.63 -7.09 10.64
C THR A 253 -9.98 -7.47 9.20
N LEU A 254 -9.67 -6.61 8.23
CA LEU A 254 -9.84 -6.95 6.82
C LEU A 254 -8.87 -8.07 6.39
N ALA A 255 -7.62 -8.06 6.84
CA ALA A 255 -6.67 -9.14 6.61
C ALA A 255 -7.12 -10.46 7.27
N HIS A 256 -7.73 -10.38 8.46
CA HIS A 256 -8.37 -11.50 9.13
C HIS A 256 -9.56 -12.06 8.32
N LEU A 257 -10.36 -11.19 7.69
CA LEU A 257 -11.43 -11.59 6.78
C LEU A 257 -10.91 -12.26 5.49
N TYR A 258 -9.81 -11.75 4.91
CA TYR A 258 -9.12 -12.43 3.80
C TYR A 258 -8.75 -13.86 4.18
N GLN A 259 -8.15 -14.04 5.37
CA GLN A 259 -7.81 -15.38 5.86
C GLN A 259 -9.08 -16.21 6.08
N ALA A 260 -10.04 -15.73 6.87
CA ALA A 260 -11.22 -16.51 7.25
C ALA A 260 -12.09 -16.90 6.04
N VAL A 261 -12.32 -15.98 5.10
CA VAL A 261 -13.26 -16.18 3.99
C VAL A 261 -12.59 -16.76 2.75
N LEU A 262 -11.36 -16.31 2.42
CA LEU A 262 -10.67 -16.69 1.18
C LEU A 262 -9.48 -17.64 1.40
N GLY A 263 -9.10 -17.91 2.65
CA GLY A 263 -8.05 -18.86 2.99
C GLY A 263 -6.64 -18.40 2.57
N ARG A 264 -6.43 -17.09 2.41
CA ARG A 264 -5.15 -16.52 1.96
C ARG A 264 -4.89 -15.13 2.56
N ALA A 265 -3.62 -14.73 2.56
CA ALA A 265 -3.24 -13.36 2.84
C ALA A 265 -3.78 -12.38 1.76
N PRO A 266 -4.04 -11.12 2.14
CA PRO A 266 -4.44 -10.08 1.20
C PRO A 266 -3.35 -9.72 0.19
N ASP A 267 -3.76 -9.23 -0.98
CA ASP A 267 -2.90 -8.45 -1.87
C ASP A 267 -2.98 -6.95 -1.54
N LEU A 268 -1.96 -6.19 -1.96
CA LEU A 268 -1.81 -4.78 -1.61
C LEU A 268 -2.94 -3.90 -2.17
N GLY A 269 -3.37 -4.17 -3.40
CA GLY A 269 -4.42 -3.40 -4.05
C GLY A 269 -5.77 -3.61 -3.36
N GLY A 270 -6.16 -4.87 -3.18
CA GLY A 270 -7.42 -5.27 -2.56
C GLY A 270 -7.54 -4.81 -1.11
N LEU A 271 -6.48 -4.98 -0.30
CA LEU A 271 -6.52 -4.53 1.09
C LEU A 271 -6.68 -3.02 1.18
N LYS A 272 -5.89 -2.25 0.43
CA LYS A 272 -5.99 -0.77 0.45
C LYS A 272 -7.34 -0.26 0.02
N GLN A 273 -7.90 -0.81 -1.04
CA GLN A 273 -9.21 -0.40 -1.51
C GLN A 273 -10.25 -0.62 -0.42
N MET A 274 -10.23 -1.78 0.21
CA MET A 274 -11.18 -2.12 1.26
C MET A 274 -10.97 -1.27 2.52
N SER A 275 -9.72 -1.11 2.97
CA SER A 275 -9.38 -0.24 4.11
C SER A 275 -9.84 1.19 3.86
N ASN A 276 -9.67 1.73 2.65
CA ASN A 276 -10.17 3.07 2.32
C ASN A 276 -11.70 3.16 2.40
N LEU A 277 -12.42 2.15 1.89
CA LEU A 277 -13.89 2.14 1.96
C LEU A 277 -14.38 2.10 3.42
N VAL A 278 -13.72 1.31 4.26
CA VAL A 278 -14.08 1.18 5.69
C VAL A 278 -13.68 2.43 6.48
N ASN A 279 -12.44 2.90 6.33
CA ASN A 279 -11.91 4.06 7.06
C ASN A 279 -12.62 5.37 6.71
N THR A 280 -13.17 5.49 5.50
CA THR A 280 -14.00 6.65 5.09
C THR A 280 -15.46 6.52 5.51
N GLY A 281 -15.87 5.39 6.09
CA GLY A 281 -17.26 5.10 6.43
C GLY A 281 -18.17 4.82 5.22
N THR A 282 -17.59 4.68 4.02
CA THR A 282 -18.35 4.30 2.81
C THR A 282 -18.96 2.91 2.96
N VAL A 283 -18.21 2.00 3.61
CA VAL A 283 -18.65 0.66 3.98
C VAL A 283 -18.52 0.51 5.49
N PRO A 284 -19.60 0.20 6.23
CA PRO A 284 -19.48 -0.18 7.64
C PRO A 284 -18.64 -1.45 7.76
N LEU A 285 -17.67 -1.51 8.69
CA LEU A 285 -16.82 -2.69 8.88
C LEU A 285 -17.63 -3.99 9.03
N ALA A 286 -18.73 -3.94 9.78
CA ALA A 286 -19.64 -5.08 9.96
C ALA A 286 -20.25 -5.62 8.65
N SER A 287 -20.26 -4.82 7.58
CA SER A 287 -20.74 -5.20 6.25
C SER A 287 -19.64 -5.76 5.34
N ALA A 288 -18.36 -5.62 5.71
CA ALA A 288 -17.23 -6.12 4.93
C ALA A 288 -17.32 -7.64 4.72
N GLY A 289 -17.72 -8.41 5.74
CA GLY A 289 -17.92 -9.86 5.61
C GLY A 289 -18.87 -10.24 4.46
N ASN A 290 -19.96 -9.48 4.27
CA ASN A 290 -20.88 -9.72 3.15
C ASN A 290 -20.25 -9.38 1.78
N MET A 291 -19.35 -8.39 1.71
CA MET A 291 -18.64 -8.07 0.46
C MET A 291 -17.71 -9.18 0.03
N PHE A 292 -16.98 -9.80 0.98
CA PHE A 292 -16.09 -10.92 0.70
C PHE A 292 -16.88 -12.15 0.22
N ILE A 293 -17.96 -12.49 0.92
CA ILE A 293 -18.80 -13.66 0.59
C ILE A 293 -19.49 -13.49 -0.77
N ASN A 294 -19.89 -12.27 -1.12
CA ASN A 294 -20.53 -11.98 -2.41
C ASN A 294 -19.53 -11.63 -3.52
N SER A 295 -18.22 -11.75 -3.25
CA SER A 295 -17.19 -11.46 -4.24
C SER A 295 -17.21 -12.48 -5.38
N ALA A 296 -16.77 -12.06 -6.57
CA ALA A 296 -16.59 -12.97 -7.69
C ALA A 296 -15.62 -14.11 -7.37
N GLU A 297 -14.57 -13.84 -6.57
CA GLU A 297 -13.59 -14.82 -6.13
C GLU A 297 -14.24 -15.93 -5.28
N PHE A 298 -14.94 -15.56 -4.21
CA PHE A 298 -15.58 -16.53 -3.31
C PHE A 298 -16.68 -17.33 -4.03
N THR A 299 -17.52 -16.65 -4.81
CA THR A 299 -18.62 -17.29 -5.54
C THR A 299 -18.12 -18.25 -6.63
N ALA A 300 -17.02 -17.91 -7.31
CA ALA A 300 -16.39 -18.80 -8.29
C ALA A 300 -15.74 -20.03 -7.63
N ALA A 301 -15.12 -19.86 -6.46
CA ALA A 301 -14.44 -20.95 -5.76
C ALA A 301 -15.42 -21.96 -5.12
N HIS A 302 -16.56 -21.48 -4.60
CA HIS A 302 -17.41 -22.29 -3.72
C HIS A 302 -18.86 -22.45 -4.19
N GLY A 303 -19.35 -21.61 -5.10
CA GLY A 303 -20.74 -21.63 -5.54
C GLY A 303 -21.74 -21.44 -4.39
N THR A 304 -22.85 -22.18 -4.43
CA THR A 304 -23.87 -22.17 -3.38
C THR A 304 -23.52 -23.18 -2.30
N LEU A 305 -23.37 -22.71 -1.06
CA LEU A 305 -23.05 -23.53 0.11
C LEU A 305 -24.26 -23.70 1.02
N THR A 306 -24.39 -24.83 1.71
CA THR A 306 -25.23 -24.96 2.91
C THR A 306 -24.61 -24.22 4.11
N ASN A 307 -25.36 -24.01 5.20
CA ASN A 307 -24.83 -23.38 6.41
C ASN A 307 -23.67 -24.18 7.01
N THR A 308 -23.79 -25.51 7.07
CA THR A 308 -22.72 -26.39 7.53
C THR A 308 -21.48 -26.31 6.64
N GLN A 309 -21.64 -26.29 5.32
CA GLN A 309 -20.50 -26.17 4.40
C GLN A 309 -19.80 -24.81 4.53
N PHE A 310 -20.57 -23.73 4.67
CA PHE A 310 -20.04 -22.39 4.87
C PHE A 310 -19.22 -22.29 6.16
N VAL A 311 -19.77 -22.74 7.30
CA VAL A 311 -19.05 -22.75 8.57
C VAL A 311 -17.81 -23.66 8.50
N GLY A 312 -17.90 -24.80 7.82
CA GLY A 312 -16.75 -25.70 7.62
C GLY A 312 -15.58 -25.05 6.89
N ILE A 313 -15.83 -24.21 5.88
CA ILE A 313 -14.79 -23.46 5.17
C ILE A 313 -14.14 -22.43 6.11
N LEU A 314 -14.95 -21.64 6.83
CA LEU A 314 -14.41 -20.67 7.79
C LEU A 314 -13.57 -21.34 8.87
N ALA A 315 -14.06 -22.45 9.44
CA ALA A 315 -13.35 -23.19 10.47
C ALA A 315 -12.00 -23.72 9.95
N GLN A 316 -11.99 -24.30 8.75
CA GLN A 316 -10.75 -24.75 8.12
C GLN A 316 -9.75 -23.60 7.93
N ASN A 317 -10.20 -22.49 7.36
CA ASN A 317 -9.36 -21.34 7.03
C ASN A 317 -8.78 -20.65 8.27
N THR A 318 -9.52 -20.66 9.39
CA THR A 318 -9.13 -20.03 10.65
C THR A 318 -8.36 -20.96 11.58
N GLY A 319 -7.98 -22.17 11.12
CA GLY A 319 -7.27 -23.15 11.93
C GLY A 319 -8.12 -23.79 13.03
N ASN A 320 -9.44 -23.65 12.97
CA ASN A 320 -10.37 -24.32 13.87
C ASN A 320 -10.61 -25.76 13.40
N THR A 321 -9.73 -26.68 13.83
CA THR A 321 -9.64 -28.06 13.30
C THR A 321 -10.58 -29.07 13.97
N ALA A 322 -11.44 -28.67 14.91
CA ALA A 322 -12.43 -29.53 15.57
C ALA A 322 -13.81 -28.89 15.51
N ALA A 323 -14.88 -29.68 15.57
CA ALA A 323 -16.24 -29.14 15.75
C ALA A 323 -16.34 -28.53 17.15
N THR A 324 -16.00 -27.25 17.26
CA THR A 324 -16.00 -26.53 18.54
C THR A 324 -17.39 -26.00 18.87
N ALA A 325 -17.54 -25.46 20.09
CA ALA A 325 -18.76 -24.76 20.49
C ALA A 325 -19.05 -23.56 19.58
N LEU A 326 -18.01 -22.90 19.04
CA LEU A 326 -18.15 -21.80 18.10
C LEU A 326 -18.82 -22.27 16.79
N ASP A 327 -18.39 -23.40 16.23
CA ASP A 327 -18.95 -23.92 14.98
C ASP A 327 -20.43 -24.29 15.13
N ASN A 328 -20.77 -25.00 16.21
CA ASN A 328 -22.16 -25.38 16.50
C ASN A 328 -23.04 -24.15 16.75
N GLY A 329 -22.50 -23.14 17.46
CA GLY A 329 -23.17 -21.87 17.69
C GLY A 329 -23.40 -21.09 16.40
N ALA A 330 -22.41 -21.03 15.52
CA ALA A 330 -22.50 -20.36 14.22
C ALA A 330 -23.53 -21.01 13.30
N ILE A 331 -23.56 -22.35 13.21
CA ILE A 331 -24.56 -23.08 12.45
C ILE A 331 -25.96 -22.77 12.98
N SER A 332 -26.15 -22.86 14.31
CA SER A 332 -27.44 -22.58 14.95
C SER A 332 -27.91 -21.14 14.71
N ALA A 333 -26.98 -20.17 14.72
CA ALA A 333 -27.27 -18.77 14.45
C ALA A 333 -27.70 -18.56 12.99
N LEU A 334 -27.03 -19.18 12.02
CA LEU A 334 -27.42 -19.13 10.61
C LEU A 334 -28.78 -19.76 10.36
N ASP A 335 -29.05 -20.90 10.98
CA ASP A 335 -30.35 -21.59 10.89
C ASP A 335 -31.48 -20.75 11.52
N SER A 336 -31.12 -19.88 12.47
CA SER A 336 -32.02 -18.89 13.09
C SER A 336 -32.08 -17.54 12.33
N GLY A 337 -31.43 -17.42 11.18
CA GLY A 337 -31.51 -16.25 10.30
C GLY A 337 -30.40 -15.20 10.47
N ALA A 338 -29.32 -15.49 11.19
CA ALA A 338 -28.15 -14.62 11.21
C ALA A 338 -27.53 -14.45 9.81
N SER A 339 -26.92 -13.30 9.54
CA SER A 339 -26.25 -13.07 8.25
C SER A 339 -24.93 -13.83 8.17
N ARG A 340 -24.58 -14.34 6.99
CA ARG A 340 -23.27 -14.98 6.77
C ARG A 340 -22.11 -14.01 6.97
N GLY A 341 -22.27 -12.73 6.64
CA GLY A 341 -21.28 -11.71 6.94
C GLY A 341 -21.01 -11.57 8.44
N THR A 342 -22.03 -11.65 9.28
CA THR A 342 -21.87 -11.64 10.75
C THR A 342 -21.05 -12.84 11.22
N ILE A 343 -21.31 -14.03 10.69
CA ILE A 343 -20.54 -15.23 11.04
C ILE A 343 -19.10 -15.13 10.51
N ALA A 344 -18.89 -14.65 9.29
CA ALA A 344 -17.54 -14.43 8.78
C ALA A 344 -16.73 -13.47 9.66
N MET A 345 -17.35 -12.39 10.16
CA MET A 345 -16.70 -11.48 11.12
C MET A 345 -16.35 -12.18 12.44
N GLN A 346 -17.22 -13.04 12.97
CA GLN A 346 -16.94 -13.80 14.19
C GLN A 346 -15.74 -14.75 14.02
N PHE A 347 -15.63 -15.40 12.86
CA PHE A 347 -14.48 -16.26 12.55
C PHE A 347 -13.21 -15.45 12.30
N ALA A 348 -13.30 -14.32 11.58
CA ALA A 348 -12.19 -13.42 11.33
C ALA A 348 -11.55 -12.94 12.65
N GLU A 349 -12.36 -12.52 13.60
CA GLU A 349 -11.89 -12.01 14.89
C GLU A 349 -11.71 -13.11 15.95
N SER A 350 -11.85 -14.39 15.58
CA SER A 350 -11.61 -15.49 16.52
C SER A 350 -10.14 -15.55 16.92
N ALA A 351 -9.85 -15.87 18.18
CA ALA A 351 -8.48 -15.95 18.69
C ALA A 351 -7.59 -16.89 17.86
N ASN A 352 -8.14 -18.00 17.35
CA ASN A 352 -7.40 -18.91 16.45
C ASN A 352 -6.99 -18.22 15.15
N ASN A 353 -7.90 -17.46 14.52
CA ASN A 353 -7.59 -16.76 13.29
C ASN A 353 -6.55 -15.66 13.51
N VAL A 354 -6.74 -14.84 14.57
CA VAL A 354 -5.77 -13.81 14.98
C VAL A 354 -4.38 -14.43 15.11
N ILE A 355 -4.25 -15.51 15.90
CA ILE A 355 -2.96 -16.20 16.10
C ILE A 355 -2.41 -16.76 14.79
N SER A 356 -3.25 -17.30 13.90
CA SER A 356 -2.81 -17.88 12.62
C SER A 356 -2.28 -16.85 11.62
N THR A 357 -2.69 -15.58 11.76
CA THR A 357 -2.31 -14.50 10.83
C THR A 357 -1.13 -13.64 11.32
N LEU A 358 -0.62 -13.88 12.53
CA LEU A 358 0.50 -13.14 13.13
C LEU A 358 1.81 -13.18 12.32
N GLY A 359 1.91 -14.03 11.31
CA GLY A 359 3.03 -14.01 10.37
C GLY A 359 3.04 -12.79 9.45
N TYR A 360 1.93 -12.06 9.33
CA TYR A 360 1.82 -10.92 8.43
C TYR A 360 0.79 -9.85 8.86
N SER A 361 -0.13 -10.13 9.78
CA SER A 361 -1.12 -9.16 10.27
C SER A 361 -0.99 -9.01 11.78
N GLY A 362 -1.05 -7.77 12.26
CA GLY A 362 -1.18 -7.49 13.69
C GLY A 362 -2.59 -7.66 14.20
N ASP A 363 -2.75 -7.54 15.52
CA ASP A 363 -4.02 -7.36 16.21
C ASP A 363 -3.77 -6.55 17.48
N ALA A 364 -4.60 -5.55 17.74
CA ALA A 364 -4.40 -4.64 18.87
C ALA A 364 -4.48 -5.39 20.21
N THR A 365 -5.50 -6.24 20.35
CA THR A 365 -5.75 -7.02 21.57
C THR A 365 -4.61 -8.01 21.82
N TYR A 366 -4.20 -8.75 20.80
CA TYR A 366 -3.05 -9.66 20.87
C TYR A 366 -1.79 -8.91 21.25
N GLY A 367 -1.51 -7.77 20.63
CA GLY A 367 -0.33 -6.96 20.93
C GLY A 367 -0.30 -6.50 22.39
N GLU A 368 -1.44 -6.07 22.93
CA GLU A 368 -1.59 -5.67 24.34
C GLU A 368 -1.38 -6.87 25.29
N VAL A 369 -2.01 -8.01 25.01
CA VAL A 369 -1.83 -9.26 25.78
C VAL A 369 -0.38 -9.73 25.74
N TYR A 370 0.23 -9.75 24.56
CA TYR A 370 1.63 -10.13 24.36
C TYR A 370 2.56 -9.25 25.19
N ARG A 371 2.35 -7.92 25.16
CA ARG A 371 3.15 -6.97 25.94
C ARG A 371 2.93 -7.12 27.44
N LEU A 372 1.73 -7.46 27.90
CA LEU A 372 1.49 -7.78 29.32
C LEU A 372 2.24 -9.03 29.76
N TYR A 373 2.19 -10.11 28.97
CA TYR A 373 2.97 -11.34 29.21
C TYR A 373 4.47 -11.04 29.30
N GLU A 374 5.02 -10.37 28.28
CA GLU A 374 6.43 -9.99 28.26
C GLU A 374 6.78 -9.12 29.47
N THR A 375 5.99 -8.08 29.75
CA THR A 375 6.34 -7.11 30.80
C THR A 375 6.22 -7.69 32.21
N THR A 376 5.22 -8.53 32.46
CA THR A 376 4.94 -9.07 33.81
C THR A 376 5.64 -10.40 34.07
N LEU A 377 5.66 -11.32 33.10
CA LEU A 377 6.19 -12.68 33.24
C LEU A 377 7.55 -12.87 32.56
N GLY A 378 8.03 -11.92 31.75
CA GLY A 378 9.34 -12.02 31.11
C GLY A 378 9.42 -13.03 29.97
N ARG A 379 8.28 -13.40 29.38
CA ARG A 379 8.19 -14.34 28.26
C ARG A 379 7.02 -14.03 27.33
N ALA A 380 7.09 -14.54 26.11
CA ALA A 380 5.96 -14.55 25.18
C ALA A 380 4.83 -15.48 25.68
N PRO A 381 3.56 -15.18 25.35
CA PRO A 381 2.47 -16.11 25.59
C PRO A 381 2.63 -17.36 24.74
N ASP A 382 2.24 -18.52 25.28
CA ASP A 382 1.93 -19.68 24.47
C ASP A 382 0.56 -19.51 23.78
N VAL A 383 0.27 -20.36 22.80
CA VAL A 383 -0.97 -20.27 21.99
C VAL A 383 -2.23 -20.36 22.86
N GLY A 384 -2.23 -21.22 23.89
CA GLY A 384 -3.39 -21.40 24.78
C GLY A 384 -3.62 -20.18 25.65
N GLY A 385 -2.54 -19.64 26.26
CA GLY A 385 -2.58 -18.43 27.07
C GLY A 385 -3.01 -17.20 26.27
N ALA A 386 -2.43 -16.98 25.09
CA ALA A 386 -2.85 -15.89 24.20
C ALA A 386 -4.34 -16.00 23.85
N SER A 387 -4.81 -17.19 23.47
CA SER A 387 -6.20 -17.39 23.08
C SER A 387 -7.18 -17.11 24.21
N GLN A 388 -6.84 -17.50 25.44
CA GLN A 388 -7.67 -17.24 26.62
C GLN A 388 -7.83 -15.73 26.84
N PHE A 389 -6.72 -15.00 26.96
CA PHE A 389 -6.77 -13.57 27.26
C PHE A 389 -7.35 -12.73 26.12
N ILE A 390 -7.14 -13.11 24.86
CA ILE A 390 -7.86 -12.46 23.74
C ILE A 390 -9.38 -12.62 23.91
N THR A 391 -9.85 -13.83 24.23
CA THR A 391 -11.29 -14.09 24.42
C THR A 391 -11.87 -13.30 25.59
N GLU A 392 -11.12 -13.18 26.69
CA GLU A 392 -11.52 -12.37 27.84
C GLU A 392 -11.61 -10.88 27.49
N ALA A 393 -10.63 -10.35 26.73
CA ALA A 393 -10.64 -8.95 26.29
C ALA A 393 -11.84 -8.67 25.38
N GLN A 394 -12.12 -9.57 24.43
CA GLN A 394 -13.29 -9.52 23.56
C GLN A 394 -14.61 -9.59 24.35
N SER A 395 -14.60 -10.23 25.51
CA SER A 395 -15.73 -10.29 26.44
C SER A 395 -15.85 -9.06 27.36
N GLY A 396 -14.93 -8.09 27.24
CA GLY A 396 -14.94 -6.82 27.97
C GLY A 396 -14.06 -6.78 29.22
N THR A 397 -13.22 -7.80 29.46
CA THR A 397 -12.23 -7.75 30.54
C THR A 397 -11.19 -6.66 30.23
N SER A 398 -10.95 -5.76 31.18
CA SER A 398 -10.00 -4.66 30.99
C SER A 398 -8.55 -5.16 31.06
N LEU A 399 -7.64 -4.51 30.32
CA LEU A 399 -6.20 -4.80 30.40
C LEU A 399 -5.63 -4.62 31.81
N GLN A 400 -6.18 -3.70 32.61
CA GLN A 400 -5.76 -3.54 34.00
C GLN A 400 -6.17 -4.74 34.86
N THR A 401 -7.36 -5.30 34.62
CA THR A 401 -7.81 -6.55 35.27
C THR A 401 -6.86 -7.69 34.90
N MET A 402 -6.54 -7.85 33.62
CA MET A 402 -5.59 -8.88 33.16
C MET A 402 -4.21 -8.68 33.78
N ALA A 403 -3.67 -7.46 33.80
CA ALA A 403 -2.41 -7.15 34.44
C ALA A 403 -2.41 -7.54 35.93
N SER A 404 -3.53 -7.32 36.63
CA SER A 404 -3.71 -7.77 38.01
C SER A 404 -3.70 -9.30 38.12
N GLU A 405 -4.34 -10.01 37.19
CA GLU A 405 -4.33 -11.48 37.14
C GLU A 405 -2.93 -12.03 36.90
N PHE A 406 -2.15 -11.46 35.98
CA PHE A 406 -0.75 -11.83 35.76
C PHE A 406 0.09 -11.68 37.03
N ILE A 407 0.04 -10.52 37.68
CA ILE A 407 0.82 -10.23 38.89
C ILE A 407 0.40 -11.13 40.06
N ASN A 408 -0.88 -11.48 40.13
CA ASN A 408 -1.42 -12.34 41.19
C ASN A 408 -1.36 -13.83 40.86
N SER A 409 -0.92 -14.20 39.66
CA SER A 409 -0.82 -15.59 39.22
C SER A 409 0.14 -16.40 40.07
N ALA A 410 -0.06 -17.72 40.07
CA ALA A 410 0.88 -18.65 40.71
C ALA A 410 2.27 -18.59 40.04
N GLU A 411 2.31 -18.38 38.73
CA GLU A 411 3.53 -18.23 37.95
C GLU A 411 4.36 -17.03 38.41
N PHE A 412 3.76 -15.83 38.42
CA PHE A 412 4.46 -14.62 38.88
C PHE A 412 4.96 -14.76 40.33
N LYS A 413 4.13 -15.30 41.22
CA LYS A 413 4.49 -15.50 42.63
C LYS A 413 5.60 -16.54 42.80
N SER A 414 5.63 -17.58 41.96
CA SER A 414 6.67 -18.61 41.96
C SER A 414 8.00 -18.03 41.49
N ASP A 415 7.98 -17.27 40.39
CA ASP A 415 9.21 -16.82 39.72
C ASP A 415 9.83 -15.60 40.41
N PHE A 416 9.01 -14.73 40.99
CA PHE A 416 9.47 -13.43 41.52
C PHE A 416 9.22 -13.26 43.02
N GLY A 417 8.30 -14.02 43.63
CA GLY A 417 7.98 -13.92 45.04
C GLY A 417 7.42 -12.54 45.45
N GLN A 418 7.66 -12.15 46.70
CA GLN A 418 7.27 -10.83 47.20
C GLN A 418 8.35 -9.79 46.90
N LEU A 419 8.09 -8.96 45.91
CA LEU A 419 8.98 -7.86 45.53
C LEU A 419 8.67 -6.56 46.29
N SER A 420 9.70 -5.77 46.60
CA SER A 420 9.52 -4.36 46.95
C SER A 420 9.03 -3.56 45.74
N ASN A 421 8.50 -2.35 45.94
CA ASN A 421 8.06 -1.51 44.82
C ASN A 421 9.20 -1.19 43.84
N ALA A 422 10.41 -0.94 44.34
CA ALA A 422 11.58 -0.68 43.50
C ALA A 422 12.01 -1.93 42.71
N ALA A 423 12.02 -3.11 43.35
CA ALA A 423 12.36 -4.36 42.68
C ALA A 423 11.31 -4.74 41.62
N PHE A 424 10.03 -4.53 41.93
CA PHE A 424 8.92 -4.73 41.00
C PHE A 424 9.08 -3.87 39.73
N VAL A 425 9.22 -2.55 39.88
CA VAL A 425 9.42 -1.64 38.73
C VAL A 425 10.67 -2.00 37.93
N THR A 426 11.77 -2.34 38.61
CA THR A 426 13.01 -2.75 37.95
C THR A 426 12.83 -4.01 37.09
N GLY A 427 12.10 -5.00 37.60
CA GLY A 427 11.74 -6.20 36.85
C GLY A 427 10.93 -5.89 35.59
N LEU A 428 9.88 -5.05 35.72
CA LEU A 428 9.04 -4.66 34.58
C LEU A 428 9.83 -3.92 33.49
N TYR A 429 10.79 -3.06 33.86
CA TYR A 429 11.68 -2.40 32.90
C TYR A 429 12.59 -3.41 32.18
N GLN A 430 13.16 -4.35 32.93
CA GLN A 430 14.04 -5.36 32.36
C GLN A 430 13.27 -6.26 31.39
N HIS A 431 12.07 -6.70 31.77
CA HIS A 431 11.26 -7.59 30.95
C HIS A 431 10.59 -6.87 29.78
N GLY A 432 9.87 -5.78 30.04
CA GLY A 432 9.08 -5.07 29.04
C GLY A 432 9.92 -4.21 28.09
N LEU A 433 10.98 -3.56 28.60
CA LEU A 433 11.78 -2.59 27.84
C LEU A 433 13.19 -3.10 27.51
N GLY A 434 13.64 -4.20 28.13
CA GLY A 434 14.96 -4.77 27.88
C GLY A 434 16.11 -3.96 28.47
N ARG A 435 15.85 -3.07 29.44
CA ARG A 435 16.87 -2.19 30.04
C ARG A 435 16.60 -1.93 31.52
N THR A 436 17.61 -1.48 32.25
CA THR A 436 17.46 -0.95 33.61
C THR A 436 16.72 0.40 33.57
N PRO A 437 15.83 0.69 34.53
CA PRO A 437 15.23 2.01 34.64
C PRO A 437 16.29 3.08 34.95
N ASP A 438 16.13 4.26 34.37
CA ASP A 438 16.87 5.43 34.82
C ASP A 438 16.35 5.88 36.20
N SER A 439 17.17 6.66 36.93
CA SER A 439 16.86 7.06 38.30
C SER A 439 15.55 7.86 38.42
N ALA A 440 15.24 8.69 37.42
CA ALA A 440 14.03 9.51 37.44
C ALA A 440 12.78 8.67 37.17
N GLY A 441 12.83 7.81 36.14
CA GLY A 441 11.76 6.88 35.79
C GLY A 441 11.44 5.92 36.94
N LEU A 442 12.47 5.31 37.56
CA LEU A 442 12.28 4.44 38.72
C LEU A 442 11.62 5.18 39.88
N GLN A 443 12.14 6.35 40.26
CA GLN A 443 11.61 7.11 41.38
C GLN A 443 10.17 7.55 41.15
N SER A 444 9.82 7.94 39.92
CA SER A 444 8.45 8.31 39.56
C SER A 444 7.47 7.16 39.82
N TRP A 445 7.74 5.98 39.24
CA TRP A 445 6.87 4.82 39.41
C TRP A 445 6.80 4.33 40.86
N VAL A 446 7.93 4.33 41.57
CA VAL A 446 7.97 3.95 42.99
C VAL A 446 7.14 4.91 43.84
N ASN A 447 7.20 6.23 43.57
CA ASN A 447 6.36 7.21 44.26
C ASN A 447 4.87 6.96 43.98
N THR A 448 4.50 6.63 42.74
CA THR A 448 3.12 6.25 42.37
C THR A 448 2.64 5.03 43.17
N LEU A 449 3.46 3.97 43.27
CA LEU A 449 3.12 2.79 44.07
C LEU A 449 3.05 3.10 45.57
N ASN A 450 3.97 3.92 46.09
CA ASN A 450 3.97 4.32 47.50
C ASN A 450 2.76 5.20 47.87
N ALA A 451 2.19 5.91 46.89
CA ALA A 451 0.95 6.66 47.04
C ALA A 451 -0.32 5.78 47.00
N GLY A 452 -0.17 4.46 46.86
CA GLY A 452 -1.27 3.48 46.92
C GLY A 452 -1.85 3.11 45.56
N THR A 453 -1.24 3.52 44.45
CA THR A 453 -1.63 3.03 43.12
C THR A 453 -1.37 1.53 42.99
N ASP A 454 -2.29 0.82 42.37
CA ASP A 454 -2.18 -0.62 42.15
C ASP A 454 -1.00 -0.96 41.21
N ARG A 455 -0.31 -2.08 41.49
CA ARG A 455 0.80 -2.56 40.65
C ARG A 455 0.39 -2.86 39.22
N SER A 456 -0.87 -3.27 39.01
CA SER A 456 -1.45 -3.48 37.68
C SER A 456 -1.42 -2.23 36.81
N VAL A 457 -1.64 -1.05 37.38
CA VAL A 457 -1.59 0.23 36.65
C VAL A 457 -0.17 0.53 36.17
N VAL A 458 0.83 0.28 37.01
CA VAL A 458 2.25 0.49 36.66
C VAL A 458 2.71 -0.52 35.61
N ALA A 459 2.32 -1.79 35.75
CA ALA A 459 2.59 -2.81 34.75
C ALA A 459 1.99 -2.45 33.39
N LEU A 460 0.71 -2.04 33.37
CA LEU A 460 0.04 -1.62 32.14
C LEU A 460 0.75 -0.41 31.50
N GLY A 461 1.07 0.62 32.28
CA GLY A 461 1.73 1.83 31.80
C GLY A 461 3.12 1.58 31.19
N ILE A 462 3.89 0.63 31.74
CA ILE A 462 5.17 0.21 31.15
C ILE A 462 4.93 -0.64 29.91
N SER A 463 3.99 -1.59 29.98
CA SER A 463 3.71 -2.54 28.89
C SER A 463 3.20 -1.87 27.62
N ASP A 464 2.41 -0.80 27.73
CA ASP A 464 1.83 -0.10 26.57
C ASP A 464 2.64 1.13 26.14
N SER A 465 3.81 1.35 26.76
CA SER A 465 4.71 2.41 26.36
C SER A 465 5.20 2.24 24.90
N MET A 466 5.51 3.36 24.24
CA MET A 466 6.06 3.36 22.88
C MET A 466 7.32 2.49 22.75
N GLU A 467 8.15 2.46 23.79
CA GLU A 467 9.36 1.64 23.81
C GLU A 467 9.03 0.13 23.82
N SER A 468 8.03 -0.27 24.61
CA SER A 468 7.54 -1.66 24.64
C SER A 468 6.90 -2.06 23.29
N LYS A 469 6.06 -1.19 22.70
CA LYS A 469 5.47 -1.38 21.36
C LYS A 469 6.55 -1.60 20.29
N LEU A 470 7.56 -0.72 20.22
CA LEU A 470 8.67 -0.89 19.29
C LEU A 470 9.48 -2.17 19.54
N ARG A 471 9.72 -2.53 20.81
CA ARG A 471 10.46 -3.76 21.16
C ARG A 471 9.73 -5.02 20.70
N THR A 472 8.41 -5.04 20.81
CA THR A 472 7.56 -6.22 20.52
C THR A 472 6.96 -6.23 19.10
N SER A 473 7.05 -5.13 18.36
CA SER A 473 6.44 -4.95 17.02
C SER A 473 6.69 -6.06 16.00
N VAL A 474 7.84 -6.76 16.03
CA VAL A 474 8.09 -7.88 15.11
C VAL A 474 7.23 -9.10 15.43
N ALA A 475 6.94 -9.32 16.71
CA ALA A 475 6.09 -10.43 17.15
C ALA A 475 4.60 -10.08 17.07
N THR A 476 4.25 -8.80 17.23
CA THR A 476 2.86 -8.35 17.29
C THR A 476 2.34 -7.72 16.00
N HIS A 477 3.21 -7.40 15.05
CA HIS A 477 2.90 -6.63 13.85
C HIS A 477 2.10 -5.34 14.15
N ASP A 478 2.46 -4.66 15.25
CA ASP A 478 1.72 -3.52 15.82
C ASP A 478 1.19 -2.55 14.75
N ALA A 479 -0.14 -2.46 14.67
CA ALA A 479 -0.89 -1.56 13.80
C ALA A 479 -0.58 -1.73 12.30
N SER A 480 -0.18 -2.92 11.85
CA SER A 480 0.26 -3.11 10.47
C SER A 480 -0.08 -4.47 9.85
N VAL A 481 -0.23 -4.46 8.53
CA VAL A 481 -0.35 -5.67 7.69
C VAL A 481 0.78 -5.67 6.68
N PHE A 482 1.67 -6.66 6.78
CA PHE A 482 2.76 -6.89 5.85
C PHE A 482 2.34 -7.79 4.68
N ILE A 483 2.80 -7.45 3.49
CA ILE A 483 2.53 -8.16 2.25
C ILE A 483 3.88 -8.44 1.62
N ALA A 484 4.29 -9.71 1.65
CA ALA A 484 5.57 -10.15 1.08
C ALA A 484 5.58 -9.97 -0.44
N LYS A 485 6.78 -9.77 -1.00
CA LYS A 485 7.02 -9.63 -2.43
C LYS A 485 6.96 -10.94 -3.21
#